data_AF-A0A3A8Z9Z7-F1
#
_entry.id   AF-A0A3A8Z9Z7-F1
#
_cell.length_a   1.000
_cell.length_b   1.000
_cell.length_c   1.000
_cell.angle_alpha   90.00
_cell.angle_beta   90.00
_cell.angle_gamma   90.00
#
_symmetry.space_group_name_H-M   'P 1'
#
loop_
_entity.id
_entity.type
_entity.pdbx_description
1 polymer ?
#
loop_
_entity_poly.entity_id
_entity_poly.type
_entity_poly.pdbx_seq_one_letter_code
_entity_poly.pdbx_strand_id
1 'polypeptide(L)'
;MSETKYIGKVIYDSKVLIDLTGDTIVPENLDQGITAHDKSGKQIVGTSTKDSDTSDATVTVAEMLEGKTSYARGVKLTGSMPNNGGASEFISTKSQKITVPLGFHDGSGKISIADTEQEKIIGSNIKQGITILGVEGEYAGESANLQSKTVTPSSTMQTVQADDGYDALSSVVVNAISYTETNNSAGGITVTIGA
;
A
#
# COMPACT_ATOMS: atom_id res chain seq x y z
N MET A 1 59.68 48.59 -6.69
CA MET A 1 58.26 48.76 -7.07
C MET A 1 57.73 49.90 -6.21
N SER A 2 57.35 51.04 -6.80
CA SER A 2 56.74 52.13 -6.03
C SER A 2 55.38 51.67 -5.51
N GLU A 3 55.17 51.74 -4.21
CA GLU A 3 53.88 51.46 -3.60
C GLU A 3 52.88 52.56 -4.01
N THR A 4 51.73 52.17 -4.55
CA THR A 4 50.67 53.14 -4.93
C THR A 4 50.05 53.68 -3.65
N LYS A 5 50.08 55.01 -3.46
CA LYS A 5 49.49 55.68 -2.30
C LYS A 5 48.07 56.14 -2.62
N TYR A 6 47.12 55.79 -1.77
CA TYR A 6 45.72 56.20 -1.87
C TYR A 6 45.40 57.34 -0.90
N ILE A 7 44.33 58.10 -1.16
CA ILE A 7 43.92 59.24 -0.33
C ILE A 7 42.81 58.79 0.62
N GLY A 8 43.17 58.43 1.85
CA GLY A 8 42.22 58.02 2.89
C GLY A 8 41.67 59.18 3.75
N LYS A 9 42.25 60.39 3.65
CA LYS A 9 41.83 61.56 4.43
C LYS A 9 42.08 62.85 3.66
N VAL A 10 41.10 63.76 3.64
CA VAL A 10 41.17 65.06 2.95
C VAL A 10 40.88 66.17 3.96
N ILE A 11 41.79 67.14 4.07
CA ILE A 11 41.66 68.31 4.95
C ILE A 11 41.79 69.56 4.07
N TYR A 12 40.85 70.49 4.19
CA TYR A 12 40.88 71.78 3.52
C TYR A 12 40.68 72.90 4.54
N ASP A 13 41.62 73.83 4.63
CA ASP A 13 41.57 74.98 5.56
C ASP A 13 41.22 74.58 7.00
N SER A 14 41.98 73.63 7.55
CA SER A 14 41.76 73.04 8.89
C SER A 14 40.44 72.29 9.11
N LYS A 15 39.61 72.12 8.07
CA LYS A 15 38.37 71.33 8.11
C LYS A 15 38.58 69.96 7.46
N VAL A 16 38.23 68.90 8.19
CA VAL A 16 38.21 67.53 7.66
C VAL A 16 37.03 67.39 6.71
N LEU A 17 37.30 67.08 5.43
CA LEU A 17 36.29 66.86 4.40
C LEU A 17 35.96 65.38 4.22
N ILE A 18 36.96 64.50 4.30
CA ILE A 18 36.84 63.04 4.23
C ILE A 18 37.82 62.45 5.24
N ASP A 19 37.40 61.46 6.02
CA ASP A 19 38.27 60.69 6.91
C ASP A 19 37.83 59.24 6.97
N LEU A 20 38.50 58.38 6.20
CA LEU A 20 38.25 56.94 6.15
C LEU A 20 39.11 56.19 7.17
N THR A 21 39.97 56.88 7.95
CA THR A 21 40.99 56.20 8.77
C THR A 21 40.41 55.34 9.90
N GLY A 22 39.14 55.58 10.26
CA GLY A 22 38.38 54.78 11.22
C GLY A 22 37.55 53.65 10.61
N ASP A 23 37.47 53.53 9.28
CA ASP A 23 36.63 52.53 8.62
C ASP A 23 37.17 51.11 8.81
N THR A 24 36.25 50.17 8.99
CA THR A 24 36.57 48.75 9.24
C THR A 24 36.08 47.82 8.14
N ILE A 25 35.52 48.37 7.05
CA ILE A 25 35.01 47.59 5.93
C ILE A 25 36.16 46.84 5.24
N VAL A 26 35.97 45.54 5.04
CA VAL A 26 36.85 44.67 4.25
C VAL A 26 36.03 43.94 3.19
N PRO A 27 36.64 43.41 2.11
CA PRO A 27 35.93 42.71 1.04
C PRO A 27 34.94 41.65 1.53
N GLU A 28 35.27 40.92 2.60
CA GLU A 28 34.45 39.81 3.14
C GLU A 28 33.22 40.28 3.94
N ASN A 29 33.10 41.59 4.17
CA ASN A 29 31.92 42.25 4.77
C ASN A 29 31.01 42.88 3.73
N LEU A 30 31.41 42.90 2.46
CA LEU A 30 30.69 43.57 1.39
C LEU A 30 30.15 42.54 0.40
N ASP A 31 28.90 42.69 0.00
CA ASP A 31 28.24 41.78 -0.94
C ASP A 31 29.02 41.67 -2.25
N GLN A 32 29.03 40.46 -2.82
CA GLN A 32 29.81 40.17 -4.00
C GLN A 32 29.55 41.18 -5.12
N GLY A 33 30.61 41.83 -5.60
CA GLY A 33 30.55 42.80 -6.71
C GLY A 33 30.18 44.24 -6.33
N ILE A 34 29.77 44.52 -5.07
CA ILE A 34 29.59 45.90 -4.59
C ILE A 34 30.96 46.53 -4.35
N THR A 35 31.10 47.83 -4.64
CA THR A 35 32.36 48.57 -4.45
C THR A 35 32.31 49.51 -3.25
N ALA A 36 33.37 49.58 -2.47
CA ALA A 36 33.58 50.55 -1.39
C ALA A 36 35.04 51.03 -1.35
N HIS A 37 35.41 51.93 -0.42
CA HIS A 37 36.81 52.26 -0.14
C HIS A 37 37.21 51.72 1.23
N ASP A 38 38.42 51.18 1.36
CA ASP A 38 38.99 50.79 2.66
C ASP A 38 39.57 52.00 3.41
N LYS A 39 40.07 51.79 4.64
CA LYS A 39 40.66 52.85 5.47
C LYS A 39 41.84 53.61 4.87
N SER A 40 42.47 53.05 3.83
CA SER A 40 43.56 53.71 3.10
C SER A 40 43.04 54.61 1.96
N GLY A 41 41.75 54.53 1.65
CA GLY A 41 41.14 55.16 0.46
C GLY A 41 41.28 54.31 -0.80
N LYS A 42 41.67 53.03 -0.69
CA LYS A 42 41.73 52.12 -1.84
C LYS A 42 40.35 51.56 -2.11
N GLN A 43 39.91 51.59 -3.36
CA GLN A 43 38.67 50.91 -3.75
C GLN A 43 38.81 49.40 -3.55
N ILE A 44 37.86 48.82 -2.83
CA ILE A 44 37.68 47.38 -2.61
C ILE A 44 36.39 46.92 -3.26
N VAL A 45 36.36 45.64 -3.65
CA VAL A 45 35.17 44.97 -4.22
C VAL A 45 34.77 43.88 -3.25
N GLY A 46 33.48 43.77 -2.97
CA GLY A 46 32.94 42.78 -2.07
C GLY A 46 33.17 41.36 -2.58
N THR A 47 33.52 40.48 -1.65
CA THR A 47 33.77 39.05 -1.84
C THR A 47 32.84 38.20 -0.98
N SER A 48 31.96 38.81 -0.18
CA SER A 48 31.02 38.08 0.67
C SER A 48 30.06 37.26 -0.20
N THR A 49 30.20 35.94 -0.12
CA THR A 49 29.23 34.94 -0.59
C THR A 49 28.37 34.43 0.55
N LYS A 50 28.34 35.14 1.70
CA LYS A 50 27.67 34.68 2.92
C LYS A 50 26.15 34.70 2.83
N ASP A 51 25.60 35.41 1.85
CA ASP A 51 24.20 35.26 1.48
C ASP A 51 24.11 34.17 0.41
N SER A 52 23.47 33.05 0.77
CA SER A 52 23.06 32.09 -0.24
C SER A 52 22.02 32.77 -1.11
N ASP A 53 22.18 32.75 -2.43
CA ASP A 53 21.06 33.08 -3.32
C ASP A 53 19.95 32.05 -3.04
N THR A 54 18.93 32.49 -2.31
CA THR A 54 17.77 31.67 -1.92
C THR A 54 16.57 31.94 -2.82
N SER A 55 16.77 32.64 -3.94
CA SER A 55 15.69 32.99 -4.86
C SER A 55 15.07 31.77 -5.55
N ASP A 56 15.80 30.66 -5.61
CA ASP A 56 15.37 29.38 -6.17
C ASP A 56 14.77 28.40 -5.13
N ALA A 57 14.73 28.77 -3.84
CA ALA A 57 14.17 27.92 -2.79
C ALA A 57 12.64 27.78 -2.94
N THR A 58 12.14 26.54 -2.94
CA THR A 58 10.73 26.23 -3.24
C THR A 58 9.90 25.76 -2.04
N VAL A 59 10.52 25.45 -0.91
CA VAL A 59 9.83 24.87 0.26
C VAL A 59 8.85 25.87 0.88
N THR A 60 7.64 25.40 1.14
CA THR A 60 6.59 26.13 1.85
C THR A 60 6.49 25.70 3.32
N VAL A 61 5.85 26.51 4.16
CA VAL A 61 5.58 26.13 5.58
C VAL A 61 4.73 24.85 5.68
N ALA A 62 3.90 24.56 4.69
CA ALA A 62 3.10 23.34 4.63
C ALA A 62 3.91 22.09 4.29
N GLU A 63 5.13 22.24 3.77
CA GLU A 63 6.09 21.17 3.46
C GLU A 63 7.15 21.00 4.56
N MET A 64 7.14 21.88 5.55
CA MET A 64 8.02 21.82 6.71
C MET A 64 7.31 21.15 7.87
N LEU A 65 7.98 20.19 8.52
CA LEU A 65 7.46 19.55 9.74
C LEU A 65 7.06 20.58 10.81
N GLU A 66 5.98 20.27 11.51
CA GLU A 66 5.41 21.12 12.55
C GLU A 66 6.46 21.53 13.59
N GLY A 67 6.51 22.83 13.88
CA GLY A 67 7.46 23.41 14.84
C GLY A 67 8.90 23.51 14.35
N LYS A 68 9.26 22.96 13.17
CA LYS A 68 10.55 23.26 12.53
C LYS A 68 10.54 24.66 11.97
N THR A 69 11.66 25.36 12.07
CA THR A 69 11.76 26.77 11.70
C THR A 69 12.79 26.97 10.60
N SER A 70 12.52 27.89 9.67
CA SER A 70 13.45 28.37 8.67
C SER A 70 13.41 29.91 8.61
N TYR A 71 14.32 30.51 7.84
CA TYR A 71 14.30 31.94 7.58
C TYR A 71 14.32 32.17 6.07
N ALA A 72 13.47 33.08 5.60
CA ALA A 72 13.48 33.55 4.22
C ALA A 72 13.20 35.06 4.22
N ARG A 73 13.99 35.83 3.46
CA ARG A 73 13.82 37.29 3.31
C ARG A 73 13.72 38.03 4.66
N GLY A 74 14.53 37.62 5.64
CA GLY A 74 14.56 38.21 6.98
C GLY A 74 13.37 37.84 7.90
N VAL A 75 12.46 36.95 7.47
CA VAL A 75 11.31 36.51 8.25
C VAL A 75 11.50 35.08 8.73
N LYS A 76 11.18 34.82 10.00
CA LYS A 76 11.12 33.46 10.56
C LYS A 76 9.84 32.77 10.09
N LEU A 77 10.00 31.62 9.45
CA LEU A 77 8.91 30.75 9.03
C LEU A 77 8.87 29.53 9.96
N THR A 78 7.66 29.07 10.28
CA THR A 78 7.45 27.88 11.11
C THR A 78 6.62 26.88 10.31
N GLY A 79 7.09 25.64 10.24
CA GLY A 79 6.42 24.55 9.54
C GLY A 79 5.12 24.15 10.20
N SER A 80 4.19 23.65 9.38
CA SER A 80 2.85 23.23 9.77
C SER A 80 2.50 21.82 9.34
N MET A 81 3.42 21.07 8.71
CA MET A 81 3.17 19.68 8.30
C MET A 81 3.16 18.76 9.54
N PRO A 82 2.04 18.09 9.85
CA PRO A 82 2.01 17.15 10.98
C PRO A 82 3.01 16.01 10.76
N ASN A 83 3.63 15.56 11.84
CA ASN A 83 4.40 14.33 11.84
C ASN A 83 3.53 13.18 12.35
N ASN A 84 3.06 12.34 11.43
CA ASN A 84 2.15 11.24 11.72
C ASN A 84 2.90 9.95 12.09
N GLY A 85 4.24 9.91 11.95
CA GLY A 85 5.03 8.70 12.17
C GLY A 85 4.56 7.52 11.31
N GLY A 86 4.64 6.31 11.88
CA GLY A 86 4.12 5.09 11.25
C GLY A 86 2.60 4.96 11.37
N ALA A 87 1.88 5.08 10.26
CA ALA A 87 0.44 4.77 10.21
C ALA A 87 0.23 3.26 10.14
N SER A 88 -0.14 2.66 11.28
CA SER A 88 -0.43 1.22 11.39
C SER A 88 -1.88 0.99 11.78
N GLU A 89 -2.64 0.37 10.89
CA GLU A 89 -4.06 0.06 11.11
C GLU A 89 -4.42 -1.31 10.52
N PHE A 90 -5.56 -1.83 10.95
CA PHE A 90 -6.05 -3.15 10.57
C PHE A 90 -7.40 -3.10 9.84
N ILE A 91 -7.51 -3.88 8.78
CA ILE A 91 -8.77 -4.11 8.04
C ILE A 91 -9.48 -5.31 8.66
N SER A 92 -10.67 -5.09 9.22
CA SER A 92 -11.51 -6.11 9.84
C SER A 92 -12.82 -6.38 9.10
N THR A 93 -13.19 -5.53 8.13
CA THR A 93 -14.39 -5.75 7.31
C THR A 93 -14.13 -5.56 5.82
N LYS A 94 -14.87 -6.30 4.99
CA LYS A 94 -14.71 -6.32 3.52
C LYS A 94 -14.77 -4.93 2.86
N SER A 95 -15.61 -4.04 3.38
CA SER A 95 -15.83 -2.71 2.80
C SER A 95 -15.10 -1.59 3.55
N GLN A 96 -14.29 -1.92 4.57
CA GLN A 96 -13.54 -0.93 5.33
C GLN A 96 -12.58 -0.17 4.42
N LYS A 97 -12.51 1.13 4.65
CA LYS A 97 -11.53 2.01 4.02
C LYS A 97 -10.77 2.69 5.15
N ILE A 98 -9.45 2.77 5.00
CA ILE A 98 -8.57 3.46 5.93
C ILE A 98 -8.13 4.74 5.25
N THR A 99 -8.35 5.87 5.91
CA THR A 99 -7.91 7.18 5.41
C THR A 99 -6.58 7.51 6.07
N VAL A 100 -5.52 7.51 5.28
CA VAL A 100 -4.20 7.94 5.77
C VAL A 100 -4.22 9.47 5.91
N PRO A 101 -3.98 10.03 7.11
CA PRO A 101 -4.03 11.47 7.32
C PRO A 101 -2.94 12.19 6.52
N LEU A 102 -3.20 13.41 6.09
CA LEU A 102 -2.18 14.25 5.46
C LEU A 102 -1.07 14.56 6.46
N GLY A 103 0.19 14.49 6.02
CA GLY A 103 1.36 14.81 6.81
C GLY A 103 2.55 13.95 6.44
N PHE A 104 3.62 14.05 7.23
CA PHE A 104 4.78 13.21 7.07
C PHE A 104 4.56 11.84 7.70
N HIS A 105 4.87 10.79 6.95
CA HIS A 105 4.93 9.42 7.45
C HIS A 105 6.36 8.90 7.30
N ASP A 106 6.86 8.23 8.34
CA ASP A 106 8.25 7.76 8.40
C ASP A 106 8.51 6.45 7.65
N GLY A 107 7.48 5.89 7.01
CA GLY A 107 7.57 4.63 6.27
C GLY A 107 7.57 3.36 7.14
N SER A 108 7.45 3.49 8.46
CA SER A 108 7.39 2.34 9.38
C SER A 108 5.99 1.74 9.52
N GLY A 109 4.96 2.49 9.13
CA GLY A 109 3.56 2.09 9.22
C GLY A 109 3.17 0.96 8.26
N LYS A 110 2.23 0.11 8.68
CA LYS A 110 1.67 -0.96 7.85
C LYS A 110 0.17 -1.02 7.95
N ILE A 111 -0.49 -1.16 6.81
CA ILE A 111 -1.91 -1.50 6.74
C ILE A 111 -2.04 -2.99 6.49
N SER A 112 -2.58 -3.72 7.46
CA SER A 112 -2.68 -5.19 7.43
C SER A 112 -4.13 -5.64 7.58
N ILE A 113 -4.44 -6.87 7.20
CA ILE A 113 -5.70 -7.51 7.61
C ILE A 113 -5.55 -7.85 9.10
N ALA A 114 -6.61 -7.63 9.89
CA ALA A 114 -6.57 -8.03 11.30
C ALA A 114 -6.25 -9.53 11.42
N ASP A 115 -5.38 -9.91 12.36
CA ASP A 115 -4.94 -11.29 12.53
C ASP A 115 -6.13 -12.24 12.71
N THR A 116 -7.16 -11.80 13.45
CA THR A 116 -8.41 -12.55 13.62
C THR A 116 -9.18 -12.80 12.33
N GLU A 117 -9.09 -11.91 11.35
CA GLU A 117 -9.71 -12.13 10.04
C GLU A 117 -8.82 -13.01 9.15
N GLN A 118 -7.49 -12.92 9.28
CA GLN A 118 -6.57 -13.85 8.61
C GLN A 118 -6.81 -15.28 9.07
N GLU A 119 -6.98 -15.51 10.37
CA GLU A 119 -7.27 -16.82 10.97
C GLU A 119 -8.56 -17.46 10.46
N LYS A 120 -9.53 -16.68 9.98
CA LYS A 120 -10.77 -17.19 9.38
C LYS A 120 -10.59 -17.71 7.96
N ILE A 121 -9.49 -17.36 7.29
CA ILE A 121 -9.19 -17.78 5.91
C ILE A 121 -8.55 -19.17 5.97
N ILE A 122 -9.39 -20.17 6.21
CA ILE A 122 -8.99 -21.57 6.34
C ILE A 122 -9.37 -22.31 5.06
N GLY A 123 -8.37 -22.89 4.36
CA GLY A 123 -8.57 -23.59 3.08
C GLY A 123 -9.67 -24.65 3.12
N SER A 124 -9.77 -25.42 4.21
CA SER A 124 -10.80 -26.45 4.40
C SER A 124 -12.23 -25.93 4.48
N ASN A 125 -12.42 -24.64 4.75
CA ASN A 125 -13.73 -23.98 4.77
C ASN A 125 -14.03 -23.23 3.47
N ILE A 126 -13.05 -23.14 2.56
CA ILE A 126 -13.16 -22.45 1.28
C ILE A 126 -13.44 -23.49 0.20
N LYS A 127 -14.43 -23.22 -0.65
CA LYS A 127 -14.84 -24.12 -1.74
C LYS A 127 -13.65 -24.48 -2.64
N GLN A 128 -13.55 -25.75 -3.00
CA GLN A 128 -12.51 -26.25 -3.89
C GLN A 128 -12.41 -25.45 -5.19
N GLY A 129 -11.17 -25.07 -5.55
CA GLY A 129 -10.87 -24.27 -6.74
C GLY A 129 -11.08 -22.76 -6.58
N ILE A 130 -11.46 -22.28 -5.38
CA ILE A 130 -11.52 -20.85 -5.05
C ILE A 130 -10.30 -20.46 -4.22
N THR A 131 -9.64 -19.36 -4.57
CA THR A 131 -8.53 -18.80 -3.79
C THR A 131 -8.94 -17.48 -3.15
N ILE A 132 -8.73 -17.34 -1.84
CA ILE A 132 -8.93 -16.08 -1.11
C ILE A 132 -7.59 -15.65 -0.54
N LEU A 133 -7.09 -14.49 -0.99
CA LEU A 133 -5.85 -13.88 -0.47
C LEU A 133 -4.63 -14.83 -0.49
N GLY A 134 -4.56 -15.73 -1.47
CA GLY A 134 -3.48 -16.72 -1.63
C GLY A 134 -3.74 -18.07 -0.96
N VAL A 135 -4.80 -18.22 -0.17
CA VAL A 135 -5.21 -19.49 0.42
C VAL A 135 -6.15 -20.22 -0.55
N GLU A 136 -5.74 -21.38 -1.04
CA GLU A 136 -6.55 -22.25 -1.91
C GLU A 136 -7.60 -23.01 -1.09
N GLY A 137 -8.81 -23.11 -1.66
CA GLY A 137 -9.91 -23.85 -1.07
C GLY A 137 -9.81 -25.35 -1.33
N GLU A 138 -10.13 -26.12 -0.29
CA GLU A 138 -10.10 -27.59 -0.28
C GLU A 138 -11.48 -28.20 -0.01
N TYR A 139 -12.49 -27.37 0.31
CA TYR A 139 -13.82 -27.87 0.63
C TYR A 139 -14.53 -28.39 -0.63
N ALA A 140 -14.58 -29.71 -0.77
CA ALA A 140 -15.27 -30.42 -1.85
C ALA A 140 -16.74 -30.78 -1.52
N GLY A 141 -17.23 -30.37 -0.35
CA GLY A 141 -18.53 -30.80 0.19
C GLY A 141 -18.40 -31.96 1.19
N GLU A 142 -19.50 -32.27 1.88
CA GLU A 142 -19.56 -33.47 2.72
C GLU A 142 -19.47 -34.73 1.85
N SER A 143 -18.71 -35.72 2.33
CA SER A 143 -18.69 -37.04 1.68
C SER A 143 -20.07 -37.68 1.85
N ALA A 144 -20.80 -37.89 0.76
CA ALA A 144 -22.04 -38.66 0.79
C ALA A 144 -21.72 -40.17 0.73
N ASN A 145 -22.19 -40.93 1.71
CA ASN A 145 -22.14 -42.39 1.68
C ASN A 145 -23.23 -42.92 0.76
N LEU A 146 -22.90 -43.13 -0.51
CA LEU A 146 -23.86 -43.53 -1.52
C LEU A 146 -23.89 -45.05 -1.72
N GLN A 147 -25.09 -45.60 -1.87
CA GLN A 147 -25.31 -47.02 -2.07
C GLN A 147 -25.65 -47.38 -3.52
N SER A 148 -25.04 -48.44 -4.06
CA SER A 148 -25.55 -49.12 -5.25
C SER A 148 -26.40 -50.32 -4.85
N LYS A 149 -27.60 -50.44 -5.43
CA LYS A 149 -28.50 -51.58 -5.21
C LYS A 149 -28.84 -52.30 -6.51
N THR A 150 -28.97 -53.62 -6.41
CA THR A 150 -29.47 -54.46 -7.50
C THR A 150 -30.87 -54.97 -7.15
N VAL A 151 -31.80 -54.84 -8.09
CA VAL A 151 -33.19 -55.32 -7.95
C VAL A 151 -33.57 -56.24 -9.10
N THR A 152 -34.41 -57.22 -8.83
CA THR A 152 -35.01 -58.09 -9.86
C THR A 152 -36.42 -57.59 -10.17
N PRO A 153 -36.79 -57.44 -11.46
CA PRO A 153 -38.14 -57.04 -11.84
C PRO A 153 -39.23 -57.92 -11.20
N SER A 154 -40.33 -57.30 -10.79
CA SER A 154 -41.50 -57.98 -10.21
C SER A 154 -42.77 -57.53 -10.94
N SER A 155 -43.82 -58.36 -10.91
CA SER A 155 -45.17 -57.98 -11.36
C SER A 155 -45.87 -57.02 -10.38
N THR A 156 -45.27 -56.80 -9.21
CA THR A 156 -45.72 -55.84 -8.20
C THR A 156 -44.77 -54.65 -8.10
N MET A 157 -45.29 -53.49 -7.69
CA MET A 157 -44.48 -52.27 -7.50
C MET A 157 -43.39 -52.49 -6.44
N GLN A 158 -42.19 -52.00 -6.74
CA GLN A 158 -41.05 -52.00 -5.83
C GLN A 158 -40.64 -50.57 -5.50
N THR A 159 -40.38 -50.29 -4.23
CA THR A 159 -39.76 -49.05 -3.80
C THR A 159 -38.31 -49.35 -3.43
N VAL A 160 -37.36 -48.73 -4.12
CA VAL A 160 -35.93 -48.86 -3.83
C VAL A 160 -35.49 -47.63 -3.05
N GLN A 161 -35.11 -47.82 -1.80
CA GLN A 161 -34.54 -46.78 -0.94
C GLN A 161 -33.11 -47.18 -0.56
N ALA A 162 -32.31 -46.20 -0.15
CA ALA A 162 -31.03 -46.49 0.48
C ALA A 162 -31.26 -47.27 1.79
N ASP A 163 -30.33 -48.15 2.14
CA ASP A 163 -30.34 -48.84 3.43
C ASP A 163 -29.93 -47.90 4.56
N ASP A 164 -30.26 -48.28 5.80
CA ASP A 164 -29.82 -47.56 6.99
C ASP A 164 -28.29 -47.41 7.00
N GLY A 165 -27.83 -46.18 7.20
CA GLY A 165 -26.40 -45.83 7.18
C GLY A 165 -25.88 -45.33 5.83
N TYR A 166 -26.71 -45.28 4.79
CA TYR A 166 -26.40 -44.61 3.53
C TYR A 166 -27.23 -43.32 3.37
N ASP A 167 -26.64 -42.30 2.76
CA ASP A 167 -27.27 -41.00 2.56
C ASP A 167 -28.22 -40.98 1.35
N ALA A 168 -27.89 -41.74 0.30
CA ALA A 168 -28.69 -41.86 -0.92
C ALA A 168 -28.26 -43.06 -1.78
N LEU A 169 -29.03 -43.35 -2.83
CA LEU A 169 -28.65 -44.30 -3.87
C LEU A 169 -27.77 -43.62 -4.92
N SER A 170 -26.58 -44.15 -5.20
CA SER A 170 -25.75 -43.74 -6.34
C SER A 170 -26.24 -44.35 -7.65
N SER A 171 -26.76 -45.58 -7.60
CA SER A 171 -27.29 -46.28 -8.78
C SER A 171 -28.23 -47.41 -8.38
N VAL A 172 -29.21 -47.70 -9.25
CA VAL A 172 -30.06 -48.88 -9.16
C VAL A 172 -29.83 -49.74 -10.41
N VAL A 173 -29.27 -50.93 -10.21
CA VAL A 173 -29.10 -51.94 -11.26
C VAL A 173 -30.34 -52.81 -11.29
N VAL A 174 -31.03 -52.86 -12.42
CA VAL A 174 -32.20 -53.71 -12.61
C VAL A 174 -31.78 -54.94 -13.40
N ASN A 175 -31.94 -56.13 -12.81
CA ASN A 175 -31.66 -57.39 -13.49
C ASN A 175 -32.60 -57.60 -14.68
N ALA A 176 -32.20 -58.47 -15.61
CA ALA A 176 -33.11 -58.93 -16.66
C ALA A 176 -34.32 -59.62 -16.04
N ILE A 177 -35.50 -59.41 -16.62
CA ILE A 177 -36.70 -60.15 -16.22
C ILE A 177 -36.53 -61.62 -16.59
N SER A 178 -36.78 -62.53 -15.64
CA SER A 178 -36.76 -63.97 -15.91
C SER A 178 -37.89 -64.28 -16.89
N TYR A 179 -37.62 -65.08 -17.92
CA TYR A 179 -38.66 -65.71 -18.71
C TYR A 179 -38.23 -67.11 -19.16
N THR A 180 -39.20 -67.99 -19.32
CA THR A 180 -39.00 -69.35 -19.83
C THR A 180 -40.03 -69.66 -20.90
N GLU A 181 -39.62 -70.43 -21.90
CA GLU A 181 -40.48 -70.85 -23.00
C GLU A 181 -40.59 -72.37 -23.02
N THR A 182 -41.83 -72.88 -23.08
CA THR A 182 -42.10 -74.32 -23.09
C THR A 182 -43.19 -74.65 -24.11
N ASN A 183 -43.04 -75.76 -24.84
CA ASN A 183 -44.10 -76.22 -25.75
C ASN A 183 -45.33 -76.66 -24.95
N ASN A 184 -46.53 -76.27 -25.39
CA ASN A 184 -47.79 -76.63 -24.75
C ASN A 184 -48.52 -77.76 -25.48
N SER A 185 -49.47 -78.39 -24.78
CA SER A 185 -50.26 -79.52 -25.29
C SER A 185 -51.21 -79.17 -26.45
N ALA A 186 -51.39 -77.89 -26.75
CA ALA A 186 -52.20 -77.39 -27.86
C ALA A 186 -51.37 -77.05 -29.13
N GLY A 187 -50.06 -77.30 -29.11
CA GLY A 187 -49.17 -77.08 -30.26
C GLY A 187 -48.56 -75.67 -30.37
N GLY A 188 -48.65 -74.84 -29.33
CA GLY A 188 -47.99 -73.52 -29.24
C GLY A 188 -46.87 -73.47 -28.18
N ILE A 189 -46.27 -72.28 -27.99
CA ILE A 189 -45.28 -72.00 -26.93
C ILE A 189 -45.97 -71.25 -25.79
N THR A 190 -45.81 -71.74 -24.56
CA THR A 190 -46.14 -71.01 -23.33
C THR A 190 -44.89 -70.26 -22.86
N VAL A 191 -45.01 -68.94 -22.79
CA VAL A 191 -43.99 -68.06 -22.18
C VAL A 191 -44.39 -67.78 -20.73
N THR A 192 -43.52 -68.09 -19.78
CA THR A 192 -43.70 -67.74 -18.37
C THR A 192 -42.73 -66.61 -18.04
N ILE A 193 -43.23 -65.43 -17.68
CA ILE A 193 -42.44 -64.22 -17.39
C ILE A 193 -42.51 -63.94 -15.88
N GLY A 194 -41.36 -63.60 -15.27
CA GLY A 194 -41.27 -63.24 -13.85
C GLY A 194 -41.46 -64.40 -12.88
N ALA A 195 -41.12 -65.63 -13.32
CA ALA A 195 -41.05 -66.81 -12.47
C ALA A 195 -39.79 -66.82 -11.61
#